data_AF-A0A534Z2E0-F1
#
_entry.id   AF-A0A534Z2E0-F1
#
_cell.length_a   1.000
_cell.length_b   1.000
_cell.length_c   1.000
_cell.angle_alpha   90.00
_cell.angle_beta   90.00
_cell.angle_gamma   90.00
#
_symmetry.space_group_name_H-M   'P 1'
#
loop_
_entity.id
_entity.type
_entity.pdbx_description
1 polymer ?
#
loop_
_entity_poly.entity_id
_entity_poly.type
_entity_poly.pdbx_seq_one_letter_code
_entity_poly.pdbx_strand_id
1 'polypeptide(L)'
;MSYTASAEKDLDFHVESYKLRIEYVTKQFDRMWNRFQLLLGIDTALVALIFTPLAQKRFSTAVFASLGFVVSLFWFLIGAEDKFLVEVYREQLRRETSQLKTLLDLPDYVGVGDTDAATAVRRDLLQFRFHRASITRLVVIVPLLLLIGFGVLVLLAAFGVI
;
A
#
# COMPACT_ATOMS: atom_id res chain seq x y z
N MET A 1 18.76 20.31 -40.65
CA MET A 1 17.36 19.82 -40.60
C MET A 1 17.16 18.59 -39.69
N SER A 2 18.16 18.14 -38.91
CA SER A 2 18.11 16.89 -38.12
C SER A 2 17.79 17.07 -36.63
N TYR A 3 17.75 18.31 -36.12
CA TYR A 3 17.67 18.59 -34.68
C TYR A 3 16.23 18.50 -34.15
N THR A 4 15.25 18.89 -34.97
CA THR A 4 13.82 18.88 -34.60
C THR A 4 13.26 17.46 -34.47
N ALA A 5 13.63 16.55 -35.40
CA ALA A 5 13.20 15.15 -35.36
C ALA A 5 13.77 14.37 -34.15
N SER A 6 14.95 14.74 -33.66
CA SER A 6 15.54 14.13 -32.45
C SER A 6 14.82 14.61 -31.19
N ALA A 7 14.48 15.90 -31.11
CA ALA A 7 13.77 16.48 -29.97
C ALA A 7 12.32 15.97 -29.87
N GLU A 8 11.64 15.80 -31.01
CA GLU A 8 10.30 15.23 -31.09
C GLU A 8 10.29 13.76 -30.61
N LYS A 9 11.28 12.96 -31.05
CA LYS A 9 11.44 11.57 -30.60
C LYS A 9 11.75 11.46 -29.10
N ASP A 10 12.56 12.36 -28.55
CA ASP A 10 12.85 12.41 -27.10
C ASP A 10 11.59 12.75 -26.30
N LEU A 11 10.81 13.75 -26.75
CA LEU A 11 9.56 14.12 -26.11
C LEU A 11 8.55 12.96 -26.12
N ASP A 12 8.36 12.31 -27.27
CA ASP A 12 7.47 11.16 -27.41
C ASP A 12 7.87 10.02 -26.47
N PHE A 13 9.17 9.75 -26.36
CA PHE A 13 9.70 8.76 -25.41
C PHE A 13 9.35 9.13 -23.96
N HIS A 14 9.55 10.38 -23.55
CA HIS A 14 9.25 10.83 -22.18
C HIS A 14 7.76 10.80 -21.87
N VAL A 15 6.90 11.20 -22.82
CA VAL A 15 5.44 11.14 -22.67
C VAL A 15 4.97 9.70 -22.53
N GLU A 16 5.48 8.80 -23.38
CA GLU A 16 5.10 7.38 -23.33
C GLU A 16 5.62 6.71 -22.05
N SER A 17 6.85 7.00 -21.64
CA SER A 17 7.40 6.50 -20.37
C SER A 17 6.56 6.94 -19.18
N TYR A 18 6.15 8.21 -19.13
CA TYR A 18 5.30 8.74 -18.07
C TYR A 18 3.94 8.02 -18.02
N LYS A 19 3.29 7.79 -19.17
CA LYS A 19 2.03 7.02 -19.25
C LYS A 19 2.20 5.60 -18.72
N LEU A 20 3.24 4.89 -19.17
CA LEU A 20 3.52 3.51 -18.75
C LEU A 20 3.78 3.43 -17.25
N ARG A 21 4.47 4.43 -16.66
CA ARG A 21 4.69 4.46 -15.21
C ARG A 21 3.43 4.75 -14.42
N ILE A 22 2.56 5.65 -14.88
CA ILE A 22 1.24 5.85 -14.25
C ILE A 22 0.46 4.54 -14.26
N GLU A 23 0.41 3.85 -15.40
CA GLU A 23 -0.27 2.56 -15.51
C GLU A 23 0.31 1.53 -14.54
N TYR A 24 1.65 1.45 -14.46
CA TYR A 24 2.33 0.55 -13.54
C TYR A 24 1.98 0.87 -12.07
N VAL A 25 1.99 2.14 -11.68
CA VAL A 25 1.63 2.59 -10.32
C VAL A 25 0.19 2.25 -9.99
N THR A 26 -0.74 2.50 -10.91
CA THR A 26 -2.16 2.14 -10.74
C THR A 26 -2.32 0.64 -10.53
N LYS A 27 -1.70 -0.19 -11.38
CA LYS A 27 -1.71 -1.65 -11.21
C LYS A 27 -1.11 -2.08 -9.88
N GLN A 28 -0.08 -1.40 -9.39
CA GLN A 28 0.50 -1.69 -8.08
C GLN A 28 -0.49 -1.37 -6.94
N PHE A 29 -1.22 -0.27 -7.01
CA PHE A 29 -2.29 0.05 -6.06
C PHE A 29 -3.40 -1.01 -6.08
N ASP A 30 -3.82 -1.45 -7.27
CA ASP A 30 -4.84 -2.49 -7.41
C ASP A 30 -4.38 -3.82 -6.79
N ARG A 31 -3.13 -4.25 -7.06
CA ARG A 31 -2.55 -5.45 -6.44
C ARG A 31 -2.52 -5.35 -4.92
N MET A 32 -2.07 -4.21 -4.40
CA MET A 32 -2.02 -3.94 -2.96
C MET A 32 -3.42 -3.98 -2.33
N TRP A 33 -4.42 -3.38 -2.99
CA TRP A 33 -5.80 -3.36 -2.53
C TRP A 33 -6.46 -4.74 -2.54
N ASN A 34 -6.29 -5.50 -3.62
CA ASN A 34 -6.83 -6.86 -3.73
C ASN A 34 -6.23 -7.79 -2.68
N ARG A 35 -4.92 -7.72 -2.45
CA ARG A 35 -4.24 -8.48 -1.38
C ARG A 35 -4.75 -8.08 0.00
N PHE A 36 -4.93 -6.78 0.23
CA PHE A 36 -5.47 -6.28 1.49
C PHE A 36 -6.86 -6.85 1.79
N GLN A 37 -7.78 -6.83 0.83
CA GLN A 37 -9.12 -7.40 1.02
C GLN A 37 -9.09 -8.91 1.31
N LEU A 38 -8.31 -9.66 0.54
CA LEU A 38 -8.20 -11.11 0.70
C LEU A 38 -7.66 -11.47 2.09
N LEU A 39 -6.55 -10.85 2.50
CA LEU A 39 -5.90 -11.16 3.77
C LEU A 39 -6.73 -10.66 4.96
N LEU A 40 -7.40 -9.51 4.84
CA LEU A 40 -8.35 -9.05 5.84
C LEU A 40 -9.51 -10.03 6.02
N GLY A 41 -10.03 -10.59 4.93
CA GLY A 41 -11.08 -11.61 4.97
C GLY A 41 -10.62 -12.89 5.68
N ILE A 42 -9.41 -13.36 5.38
CA ILE A 42 -8.81 -14.55 6.03
C ILE A 42 -8.64 -14.31 7.53
N ASP A 43 -8.00 -13.21 7.94
CA ASP A 43 -7.77 -12.93 9.36
C ASP A 43 -9.09 -12.70 10.12
N THR A 44 -10.07 -12.04 9.49
CA THR A 44 -11.42 -11.90 10.08
C THR A 44 -12.08 -13.26 10.29
N ALA A 45 -11.96 -14.18 9.33
CA ALA A 45 -12.49 -15.53 9.47
C ALA A 45 -11.78 -16.32 10.58
N LEU A 46 -10.46 -16.19 10.70
CA LEU A 46 -9.68 -16.83 11.77
C LEU A 46 -10.08 -16.30 13.15
N VAL A 47 -10.23 -14.97 13.29
CA VAL A 47 -10.76 -14.36 14.53
C VAL A 47 -12.15 -14.91 14.84
N ALA A 48 -13.07 -14.97 13.86
CA ALA A 48 -14.41 -15.49 14.08
C ALA A 48 -14.40 -16.97 14.54
N LEU A 49 -13.52 -17.80 13.98
CA LEU A 49 -13.37 -19.20 14.37
C LEU A 49 -12.87 -19.36 15.81
N ILE A 50 -11.98 -18.47 16.28
CA ILE A 50 -11.50 -18.48 17.67
C ILE A 50 -12.67 -18.30 18.64
N PHE A 51 -13.63 -17.42 18.33
CA PHE A 51 -14.78 -17.16 19.20
C PHE A 51 -15.99 -18.08 18.96
N THR A 52 -15.90 -19.03 18.02
CA THR A 52 -16.99 -19.94 17.69
C THR A 52 -16.91 -21.25 18.49
N PRO A 53 -17.88 -21.56 19.37
CA PRO A 53 -17.81 -22.75 20.24
C PRO A 53 -17.70 -24.08 19.50
N LEU A 54 -18.30 -24.18 18.30
CA LEU A 54 -18.25 -25.40 17.49
C LEU A 54 -16.84 -25.67 16.95
N ALA A 55 -16.09 -24.63 16.59
CA ALA A 55 -14.72 -24.74 16.13
C ALA A 55 -13.78 -25.17 17.27
N GLN A 56 -13.98 -24.59 18.46
CA GLN A 56 -13.23 -24.87 19.68
C GLN A 56 -13.36 -26.32 20.18
N LYS A 57 -14.48 -26.99 19.88
CA LYS A 57 -14.65 -28.42 20.17
C LYS A 57 -13.77 -29.32 19.30
N ARG A 58 -13.38 -28.87 18.09
CA ARG A 58 -12.63 -29.67 17.12
C ARG A 58 -11.14 -29.32 17.08
N PHE A 59 -10.81 -28.05 17.28
CA PHE A 59 -9.44 -27.55 17.29
C PHE A 59 -9.27 -26.53 18.44
N SER A 60 -8.12 -26.55 19.09
CA SER A 60 -7.80 -25.59 20.16
C SER A 60 -7.64 -24.17 19.60
N THR A 61 -8.02 -23.16 20.40
CA THR A 61 -7.67 -21.75 20.21
C THR A 61 -6.22 -21.55 19.78
N ALA A 62 -5.29 -22.32 20.36
CA ALA A 62 -3.86 -22.23 20.05
C ALA A 62 -3.56 -22.46 18.56
N VAL A 63 -4.29 -23.37 17.91
CA VAL A 63 -4.10 -23.73 16.50
C VAL A 63 -4.51 -22.56 15.61
N PHE A 64 -5.70 -22.00 15.84
CA PHE A 64 -6.19 -20.86 15.07
C PHE A 64 -5.37 -19.59 15.33
N ALA A 65 -4.95 -19.36 16.57
CA ALA A 65 -4.08 -18.25 16.93
C ALA A 65 -2.71 -18.36 16.24
N SER A 66 -2.13 -19.55 16.18
CA SER A 66 -0.86 -19.81 15.49
C SER A 66 -0.99 -19.60 13.98
N LEU A 67 -2.09 -20.07 13.37
CA LEU A 67 -2.34 -19.86 11.95
C LEU A 67 -2.52 -18.37 11.64
N GLY A 68 -3.31 -17.65 12.43
CA GLY A 68 -3.47 -16.20 12.30
C GLY A 68 -2.16 -15.45 12.45
N PHE A 69 -1.33 -15.84 13.43
CA PHE A 69 -0.01 -15.25 13.60
C PHE A 69 0.86 -15.39 12.35
N VAL A 70 0.90 -16.59 11.74
CA VAL A 70 1.67 -16.84 10.51
C VAL A 70 1.12 -16.04 9.34
N VAL A 71 -0.21 -16.03 9.16
CA VAL A 71 -0.86 -15.27 8.06
C VAL A 71 -0.59 -13.78 8.20
N SER A 72 -0.82 -13.19 9.38
CA SER A 72 -0.57 -11.78 9.63
C SER A 72 0.92 -11.41 9.52
N LEU A 73 1.84 -12.35 9.82
CA LEU A 73 3.28 -12.13 9.62
C LEU A 73 3.62 -11.99 8.14
N PHE A 74 3.16 -12.93 7.31
CA PHE A 74 3.35 -12.84 5.85
C PHE A 74 2.68 -11.60 5.28
N TRP A 75 1.48 -11.27 5.74
CA TRP A 75 0.78 -10.06 5.31
C TRP A 75 1.56 -8.80 5.68
N PHE A 76 2.13 -8.72 6.89
CA PHE A 76 2.98 -7.60 7.30
C PHE A 76 4.18 -7.41 6.38
N LEU A 77 4.88 -8.50 6.05
CA LEU A 77 6.04 -8.47 5.15
C LEU A 77 5.65 -8.01 3.74
N ILE A 78 4.60 -8.59 3.16
CA ILE A 78 4.08 -8.21 1.83
C ILE A 78 3.66 -6.75 1.83
N GLY A 79 2.96 -6.30 2.88
CA GLY A 79 2.51 -4.92 2.99
C GLY A 79 3.67 -3.92 3.09
N ALA A 80 4.75 -4.29 3.79
CA ALA A 80 5.95 -3.46 3.88
C ALA A 80 6.65 -3.33 2.51
N GLU A 81 6.74 -4.43 1.76
CA GLU A 81 7.29 -4.43 0.40
C GLU A 81 6.41 -3.61 -0.57
N ASP A 82 5.09 -3.82 -0.55
CA ASP A 82 4.15 -3.08 -1.41
C ASP A 82 4.24 -1.57 -1.13
N LYS A 83 4.36 -1.17 0.14
CA LYS A 83 4.57 0.23 0.53
C LYS A 83 5.88 0.77 -0.04
N PHE A 84 6.98 0.03 0.09
CA PHE A 84 8.29 0.43 -0.41
C PHE A 84 8.26 0.63 -1.93
N LEU A 85 7.68 -0.32 -2.68
CA LEU A 85 7.55 -0.23 -4.13
C LEU A 85 6.74 1.01 -4.55
N VAL A 86 5.62 1.30 -3.87
CA VAL A 86 4.83 2.50 -4.15
C VAL A 86 5.63 3.78 -3.92
N GLU A 87 6.46 3.84 -2.87
CA GLU A 87 7.32 5.00 -2.61
C GLU A 87 8.37 5.17 -3.72
N VAL A 88 8.99 4.07 -4.17
CA VAL A 88 9.94 4.09 -5.29
C VAL A 88 9.28 4.58 -6.58
N TYR A 89 8.09 4.07 -6.93
CA TYR A 89 7.44 4.47 -8.17
C TYR A 89 6.93 5.91 -8.14
N ARG A 90 6.47 6.40 -6.99
CA ARG A 90 6.11 7.81 -6.83
C ARG A 90 7.31 8.73 -7.03
N GLU A 91 8.47 8.34 -6.52
CA GLU A 91 9.71 9.09 -6.73
C GLU A 91 10.13 9.08 -8.21
N GLN A 92 10.00 7.94 -8.90
CA GLN A 92 10.26 7.87 -10.35
C GLN A 92 9.32 8.79 -11.15
N LEU A 93 8.02 8.77 -10.86
CA LEU A 93 7.04 9.67 -11.50
C LEU A 93 7.36 11.14 -11.25
N ARG A 94 7.79 11.50 -10.03
CA ARG A 94 8.18 12.87 -9.68
C ARG A 94 9.39 13.33 -10.49
N ARG A 95 10.38 12.46 -10.70
CA ARG A 95 11.56 12.75 -11.51
C ARG A 95 11.20 12.96 -12.99
N GLU A 96 10.38 12.09 -13.56
CA GLU A 96 9.93 12.25 -14.95
C GLU A 96 9.06 13.49 -15.15
N THR A 97 8.16 13.77 -14.22
CA THR A 97 7.40 15.02 -14.21
C THR A 97 8.33 16.23 -14.28
N SER A 98 9.39 16.23 -13.46
CA SER A 98 10.36 17.34 -13.41
C SER A 98 11.13 17.49 -14.72
N GLN A 99 11.45 16.39 -15.39
CA GLN A 99 12.09 16.40 -16.71
C GLN A 99 11.14 16.93 -17.78
N LEU A 100 9.90 16.41 -17.84
CA LEU A 100 8.87 16.89 -18.77
C LEU A 100 8.58 18.38 -18.60
N LYS A 101 8.54 18.86 -17.35
CA LYS A 101 8.37 20.28 -17.02
C LYS A 101 9.45 21.15 -17.64
N THR A 102 10.69 20.66 -17.61
CA THR A 102 11.86 21.36 -18.18
C THR A 102 11.85 21.30 -19.70
N LEU A 103 11.48 20.16 -20.29
CA LEU A 103 11.45 19.96 -21.74
C LEU A 103 10.33 20.75 -22.44
N LEU A 104 9.17 20.88 -21.79
CA LEU A 104 7.99 21.55 -22.34
C LEU A 104 7.85 23.02 -21.91
N ASP A 105 8.78 23.54 -21.10
CA ASP A 105 8.74 24.88 -20.52
C ASP A 105 7.40 25.19 -19.81
N LEU A 106 6.99 24.29 -18.90
CA LEU A 106 5.71 24.38 -18.19
C LEU A 106 5.93 24.70 -16.69
N PRO A 107 6.36 25.92 -16.32
CA PRO A 107 6.77 26.26 -14.95
C PRO A 107 5.68 26.09 -13.89
N ASP A 108 4.40 26.11 -14.29
CA ASP A 108 3.26 25.95 -13.37
C ASP A 108 2.66 24.54 -13.38
N TYR A 109 3.17 23.62 -14.20
CA TYR A 109 2.66 22.26 -14.23
C TYR A 109 3.03 21.49 -12.96
N VAL A 110 2.02 20.88 -12.35
CA VAL A 110 2.12 20.00 -11.18
C VAL A 110 1.74 18.59 -11.63
N GLY A 111 2.67 17.65 -11.44
CA GLY A 111 2.46 16.25 -11.82
C GLY A 111 1.42 15.55 -10.96
N VAL A 112 0.80 14.53 -11.54
CA VAL A 112 -0.17 13.69 -10.83
C VAL A 112 0.56 12.97 -9.68
N GLY A 113 0.12 13.22 -8.44
CA GLY A 113 0.70 12.66 -7.23
C GLY A 113 1.51 13.65 -6.39
N ASP A 114 1.88 14.82 -6.93
CA ASP A 114 2.45 15.91 -6.16
C ASP A 114 1.34 16.66 -5.41
N THR A 115 1.02 16.10 -4.26
CA THR A 115 -0.10 16.50 -3.40
C THR A 115 0.33 17.49 -2.32
N ASP A 116 1.63 17.76 -2.20
CA ASP A 116 2.18 18.78 -1.29
C ASP A 116 2.24 20.15 -1.97
N ALA A 117 2.37 20.19 -3.30
CA ALA A 117 2.20 21.39 -4.12
C ALA A 117 0.74 21.88 -4.21
N ALA A 118 -0.24 21.06 -3.82
CA ALA A 118 -1.67 21.39 -3.82
C ALA A 118 -2.05 22.30 -2.63
N THR A 119 -1.51 23.52 -2.60
CA THR A 119 -1.86 24.56 -1.61
C THR A 119 -3.29 25.09 -1.77
N ALA A 120 -3.94 24.83 -2.91
CA ALA A 120 -5.26 25.35 -3.27
C ALA A 120 -6.46 24.57 -2.71
N VAL A 121 -6.25 23.41 -2.07
CA VAL A 121 -7.37 22.60 -1.54
C VAL A 121 -7.68 23.01 -0.10
N ARG A 122 -8.89 23.53 0.13
CA ARG A 122 -9.38 23.95 1.45
C ARG A 122 -9.45 22.72 2.38
N ARG A 123 -8.63 22.71 3.42
CA ARG A 123 -8.64 21.65 4.43
C ARG A 123 -9.86 21.83 5.33
N ASP A 124 -10.88 21.02 5.10
CA ASP A 124 -12.08 20.94 5.96
C ASP A 124 -11.92 19.81 6.98
N LEU A 125 -12.81 19.74 7.98
CA LEU A 125 -12.85 18.69 9.01
C LEU A 125 -12.95 17.27 8.43
N LEU A 126 -13.50 17.14 7.22
CA LEU A 126 -13.61 15.88 6.48
C LEU A 126 -12.54 15.70 5.40
N GLN A 127 -11.68 16.71 5.19
CA GLN A 127 -10.63 16.74 4.16
C GLN A 127 -9.26 17.03 4.79
N PHE A 128 -8.90 16.25 5.80
CA PHE A 128 -7.58 16.30 6.43
C PHE A 128 -6.71 15.14 5.93
N ARG A 129 -5.43 15.43 5.65
CA ARG A 129 -4.43 14.41 5.33
C ARG A 129 -3.57 14.16 6.55
N PHE A 130 -3.83 13.06 7.25
CA PHE A 130 -2.95 12.62 8.32
C PHE A 130 -1.71 11.95 7.72
N HIS A 131 -0.60 12.68 7.65
CA HIS A 131 0.65 12.23 7.03
C HIS A 131 1.21 10.93 7.65
N ARG A 132 0.83 10.63 8.90
CA ARG A 132 1.26 9.42 9.59
C ARG A 132 0.38 8.18 9.32
N ALA A 133 -0.87 8.34 8.86
CA ALA A 133 -1.79 7.25 8.51
C ALA A 133 -2.31 7.41 7.07
N SER A 134 -1.40 7.37 6.09
CA SER A 134 -1.79 7.26 4.70
C SER A 134 -2.36 5.87 4.41
N ILE A 135 -3.19 5.74 3.37
CA ILE A 135 -3.74 4.46 2.91
C ILE A 135 -2.64 3.43 2.67
N THR A 136 -1.50 3.85 2.11
CA THR A 136 -0.31 2.99 1.90
C THR A 136 0.33 2.49 3.20
N ARG A 137 0.17 3.20 4.31
CA ARG A 137 0.66 2.76 5.63
C ARG A 137 -0.31 1.81 6.31
N LEU A 138 -1.62 1.94 6.06
CA LEU A 138 -2.63 1.02 6.63
C LEU A 138 -2.36 -0.44 6.21
N VAL A 139 -1.87 -0.64 5.00
CA VAL A 139 -1.49 -1.97 4.48
C VAL A 139 -0.38 -2.63 5.31
N VAL A 140 0.39 -1.85 6.10
CA VAL A 140 1.41 -2.35 7.03
C VAL A 140 0.90 -2.36 8.47
N ILE A 141 0.19 -1.30 8.88
CA ILE A 141 -0.25 -1.13 10.26
C ILE A 141 -1.30 -2.18 10.65
N VAL A 142 -2.27 -2.45 9.77
CA VAL A 142 -3.33 -3.43 10.05
C VAL A 142 -2.76 -4.84 10.29
N PRO A 143 -1.93 -5.42 9.40
CA PRO A 143 -1.35 -6.72 9.68
C PRO A 143 -0.40 -6.72 10.88
N LEU A 144 0.30 -5.61 11.16
CA LEU A 144 1.11 -5.52 12.38
C LEU A 144 0.26 -5.62 13.65
N LEU A 145 -0.90 -4.94 13.69
CA LEU A 145 -1.81 -5.03 14.84
C LEU A 145 -2.38 -6.43 15.00
N LEU A 146 -2.76 -7.09 13.89
CA LEU A 146 -3.25 -8.47 13.91
C LEU A 146 -2.16 -9.45 14.32
N LEU A 147 -0.93 -9.27 13.82
CA LEU A 147 0.24 -10.06 14.20
C LEU A 147 0.49 -9.98 15.72
N ILE A 148 0.44 -8.77 16.30
CA ILE A 148 0.58 -8.58 17.74
C ILE A 148 -0.57 -9.27 18.47
N GLY A 149 -1.81 -9.08 18.01
CA GLY A 149 -3.01 -9.70 18.62
C GLY A 149 -2.93 -11.22 18.65
N PHE A 150 -2.65 -11.85 17.51
CA PHE A 150 -2.45 -13.30 17.42
C PHE A 150 -1.24 -13.76 18.23
N GLY A 151 -0.14 -12.99 18.24
CA GLY A 151 1.04 -13.30 19.05
C GLY A 151 0.72 -13.35 20.55
N VAL A 152 -0.08 -12.39 21.05
CA VAL A 152 -0.57 -12.41 22.43
C VAL A 152 -1.43 -13.65 22.69
N LEU A 153 -2.34 -14.01 21.78
CA LEU A 153 -3.17 -15.22 21.92
C LEU A 153 -2.33 -16.50 21.95
N VAL A 154 -1.31 -16.60 21.10
CA VAL A 154 -0.36 -17.73 21.10
C VAL A 154 0.38 -17.83 22.43
N LEU A 155 0.84 -16.70 22.98
CA LEU A 155 1.51 -16.69 24.28
C LEU A 155 0.57 -17.11 25.41
N LEU A 156 -0.64 -16.56 25.46
CA LEU A 156 -1.64 -16.93 26.46
C LEU A 156 -1.98 -18.43 26.42
N ALA A 157 -2.09 -18.98 25.21
CA ALA A 157 -2.31 -20.41 25.03
C ALA A 157 -1.11 -21.26 25.47
N ALA A 158 0.12 -20.81 25.19
CA ALA A 158 1.34 -21.50 25.61
C ALA A 158 1.50 -21.52 27.14
N PHE A 159 1.02 -20.48 27.84
CA PHE A 159 1.02 -20.42 29.31
C PHE A 159 -0.21 -21.09 29.96
N GLY A 160 -1.12 -21.69 29.17
CA GLY A 160 -2.30 -22.39 29.68
C GLY A 160 -3.36 -21.46 30.28
N VAL A 161 -3.35 -20.17 29.93
CA VAL A 161 -4.37 -19.19 30.35
C VAL A 161 -5.67 -19.40 29.58
N ILE A 162 -5.57 -19.83 28.33
CA ILE A 162 -6.67 -20.14 27.40
C ILE A 162 -6.34 -21.41 26.60
#